data_AF-A0A433QL25-F1
#
_entry.id   AF-A0A433QL25-F1
#
_cell.length_a   1.000
_cell.length_b   1.000
_cell.length_c   1.000
_cell.angle_alpha   90.00
_cell.angle_beta   90.00
_cell.angle_gamma   90.00
#
_symmetry.space_group_name_H-M   'P 1'
#
loop_
_entity.id
_entity.type
_entity.pdbx_description
1 polymer ?
#
loop_
_entity_poly.entity_id
_entity_poly.type
_entity_poly.pdbx_seq_one_letter_code
_entity_poly.pdbx_strand_id
1 'polypeptide(L)'
;MDDLWRLPPSSPLLPTYLHTLLSPTADQLPYTDIKTYPDITYHTYKPLGVSFCFTPTPANDLVLTSIDVYNPTRDGIARFPGPLPHGLTLNMCAADVVGALGEPERKGGGGSTRCWVEYVARGLHVNFEGTNWDDARMGISSVTVFEAGATG
;
A
#
# COMPACT_ATOMS: atom_id res chain seq x y z
N MET A 1 9.34 6.87 2.23
CA MET A 1 7.93 7.11 1.88
C MET A 1 7.38 8.31 2.64
N ASP A 2 7.87 8.62 3.84
CA ASP A 2 7.33 9.69 4.70
C ASP A 2 7.30 11.08 4.06
N ASP A 3 8.26 11.41 3.19
CA ASP A 3 8.30 12.72 2.50
C ASP A 3 7.30 12.84 1.33
N LEU A 4 6.49 11.82 1.06
CA LEU A 4 5.54 11.82 -0.06
C LEU A 4 4.14 12.31 0.33
N TRP A 5 3.83 12.36 1.62
CA TRP A 5 2.49 12.69 2.08
C TRP A 5 2.08 14.09 1.67
N ARG A 6 0.78 14.23 1.36
CA ARG A 6 0.14 15.48 0.92
C ARG A 6 0.63 16.06 -0.40
N LEU A 7 1.55 15.40 -1.11
CA LEU A 7 2.00 15.85 -2.42
C LEU A 7 0.86 15.75 -3.46
N PRO A 8 0.75 16.71 -4.39
CA PRO A 8 -0.17 16.59 -5.51
C PRO A 8 0.31 15.54 -6.53
N PRO A 9 -0.59 15.01 -7.38
CA PRO A 9 -0.21 14.05 -8.43
C PRO A 9 0.85 14.56 -9.40
N SER A 10 0.99 15.88 -9.55
CA SER A 10 1.99 16.56 -10.39
C SER A 10 3.35 16.75 -9.72
N SER A 11 3.51 16.36 -8.45
CA SER A 11 4.76 16.57 -7.73
C SER A 11 5.93 15.83 -8.39
N PRO A 12 7.09 16.48 -8.61
CA PRO A 12 8.26 15.82 -9.18
C PRO A 12 8.89 14.78 -8.25
N LEU A 13 8.56 14.78 -6.96
CA LEU A 13 9.07 13.79 -6.01
C LEU A 13 8.48 12.40 -6.24
N LEU A 14 7.28 12.30 -6.82
CA LEU A 14 6.65 11.02 -7.14
C LEU A 14 7.42 10.23 -8.21
N PRO A 15 7.74 10.78 -9.40
CA PRO A 15 8.58 10.07 -10.36
C PRO A 15 10.00 9.81 -9.82
N THR A 16 10.59 10.75 -9.06
CA THR A 16 11.87 10.50 -8.39
C THR A 16 11.80 9.27 -7.49
N TYR A 17 10.75 9.15 -6.67
CA TYR A 17 10.55 7.98 -5.83
C TYR A 17 10.32 6.71 -6.66
N LEU A 18 9.49 6.75 -7.70
CA LEU A 18 9.24 5.60 -8.58
C LEU A 18 10.53 5.10 -9.25
N HIS A 19 11.46 5.99 -9.62
CA HIS A 19 12.75 5.60 -10.17
C HIS A 19 13.59 4.78 -9.18
N THR A 20 13.42 4.99 -7.87
CA THR A 20 14.11 4.17 -6.85
C THR A 20 13.60 2.73 -6.79
N LEU A 21 12.42 2.47 -7.37
CA LEU A 21 11.78 1.14 -7.41
C LEU A 21 12.12 0.36 -8.69
N LEU A 22 12.72 1.01 -9.68
CA LEU A 22 13.06 0.35 -10.94
C LEU A 22 14.16 -0.69 -10.74
N SER A 23 14.11 -1.75 -11.55
CA SER A 23 15.27 -2.63 -11.75
C SER A 23 16.44 -1.80 -12.30
N PRO A 24 17.72 -2.12 -11.96
CA PRO A 24 18.89 -1.44 -12.52
C PRO A 24 18.96 -1.44 -14.06
N THR A 25 18.22 -2.32 -14.71
CA THR A 25 18.15 -2.47 -16.17
C THR A 25 16.99 -1.71 -16.82
N ALA A 26 16.16 -1.02 -16.04
CA ALA A 26 15.00 -0.29 -16.55
C ALA A 26 15.29 1.22 -16.60
N ASP A 27 15.29 1.78 -17.80
CA ASP A 27 15.58 3.20 -18.02
C ASP A 27 14.34 4.10 -18.03
N GLN A 28 13.14 3.51 -18.07
CA GLN A 28 11.87 4.24 -18.20
C GLN A 28 10.86 3.80 -17.14
N LEU A 29 10.10 4.77 -16.62
CA LEU A 29 8.95 4.47 -15.78
C LEU A 29 7.88 3.72 -16.58
N PRO A 30 7.21 2.73 -15.97
CA PRO A 30 6.12 2.05 -16.64
C PRO A 30 4.93 2.97 -16.82
N TYR A 31 4.06 2.60 -17.76
CA TYR A 31 2.80 3.29 -17.98
C TYR A 31 1.94 3.34 -16.69
N THR A 32 1.30 4.49 -16.47
CA THR A 32 0.43 4.75 -15.32
C THR A 32 -1.03 4.53 -15.69
N ASP A 33 -1.70 3.61 -15.00
CA ASP A 33 -3.15 3.41 -15.10
C ASP A 33 -3.85 4.36 -14.11
N ILE A 34 -4.59 5.34 -14.63
CA ILE A 34 -5.25 6.37 -13.82
C ILE A 34 -6.75 6.07 -13.74
N LYS A 35 -7.26 5.95 -12.51
CA LYS A 35 -8.69 5.75 -12.26
C LYS A 35 -9.20 6.79 -11.27
N THR A 36 -10.17 7.59 -11.70
CA THR A 36 -10.78 8.65 -10.89
C THR A 36 -12.19 8.29 -10.49
N TYR A 37 -12.50 8.53 -9.23
CA TYR A 37 -13.82 8.47 -8.60
C TYR A 37 -14.09 9.82 -7.91
N PRO A 38 -15.31 10.09 -7.42
CA PRO A 38 -15.66 11.37 -6.82
C PRO A 38 -14.77 11.78 -5.63
N ASP A 39 -14.29 10.81 -4.85
CA ASP A 39 -13.56 10.99 -3.60
C ASP A 39 -12.07 10.61 -3.69
N ILE A 40 -11.65 9.97 -4.79
CA ILE A 40 -10.28 9.44 -4.89
C ILE A 40 -9.82 9.27 -6.33
N THR A 41 -8.55 9.53 -6.57
CA THR A 41 -7.85 9.24 -7.83
C THR A 41 -6.69 8.30 -7.57
N TYR A 42 -6.66 7.18 -8.27
CA TYR A 42 -5.60 6.18 -8.22
C TYR A 42 -4.64 6.37 -9.38
N HIS A 43 -3.35 6.43 -9.11
CA HIS A 43 -2.28 6.29 -10.11
C HIS A 43 -1.58 4.96 -9.88
N THR A 44 -1.89 3.96 -10.71
CA THR A 44 -1.41 2.57 -10.54
C THR A 44 -0.27 2.28 -11.50
N TYR A 45 0.87 1.83 -10.96
CA TYR A 45 2.03 1.38 -11.71
C TYR A 45 2.15 -0.14 -11.59
N LYS A 46 1.36 -0.88 -12.40
CA LYS A 46 1.22 -2.35 -12.28
C LYS A 46 2.57 -3.09 -12.28
N PRO A 47 3.56 -2.77 -13.15
CA PRO A 47 4.86 -3.44 -13.13
C PRO A 47 5.69 -3.18 -11.87
N LEU A 48 5.38 -2.15 -11.09
CA LEU A 48 6.03 -1.81 -9.83
C LEU A 48 5.23 -2.20 -8.59
N GLY A 49 4.06 -2.81 -8.77
CA GLY A 49 3.25 -3.26 -7.65
C GLY A 49 2.81 -2.15 -6.70
N VAL A 50 2.57 -0.94 -7.20
CA VAL A 50 2.21 0.22 -6.36
C VAL A 50 1.07 1.05 -6.98
N SER A 51 0.17 1.53 -6.12
CA SER A 51 -0.84 2.55 -6.43
C SER A 51 -0.68 3.72 -5.49
N PHE A 52 -0.64 4.93 -6.04
CA PHE A 52 -0.74 6.17 -5.27
C PHE A 52 -2.20 6.63 -5.25
N CYS A 53 -2.70 6.94 -4.07
CA CYS A 53 -4.09 7.26 -3.82
C CYS A 53 -4.19 8.73 -3.40
N PHE A 54 -4.85 9.53 -4.23
CA PHE A 54 -5.02 10.96 -4.02
C PHE A 54 -6.47 11.30 -3.71
N THR A 55 -6.73 12.01 -2.63
CA THR A 55 -8.08 12.46 -2.27
C THR A 55 -8.17 13.99 -2.39
N PRO A 56 -9.34 14.55 -2.72
CA PRO A 56 -9.53 15.99 -2.75
C PRO A 56 -9.47 16.57 -1.33
N THR A 57 -8.82 17.72 -1.21
CA THR A 57 -8.86 18.59 -0.02
C THR A 57 -10.14 19.44 -0.03
N PRO A 58 -10.48 20.15 1.06
CA PRO A 58 -11.58 21.12 1.04
C PRO A 58 -11.44 22.23 -0.02
N ALA A 59 -10.21 22.53 -0.45
CA ALA A 59 -9.92 23.46 -1.55
C ALA A 59 -10.07 22.82 -2.95
N ASN A 60 -10.44 21.54 -3.01
CA ASN A 60 -10.58 20.72 -4.21
C ASN A 60 -9.25 20.40 -4.92
N ASP A 61 -8.10 20.62 -4.26
CA ASP A 61 -6.80 20.12 -4.71
C ASP A 61 -6.63 18.65 -4.33
N LEU A 62 -6.01 17.85 -5.21
CA LEU A 62 -5.69 16.45 -4.92
C LEU A 62 -4.37 16.34 -4.14
N VAL A 63 -4.36 15.52 -3.09
CA VAL A 63 -3.18 15.27 -2.26
C VAL A 63 -3.01 13.79 -1.96
N LEU A 64 -1.78 13.30 -1.91
CA LEU A 64 -1.49 11.89 -1.60
C LEU A 64 -1.88 11.59 -0.15
N THR A 65 -2.73 10.59 0.04
CA THR A 65 -3.22 10.16 1.36
C THR A 65 -2.89 8.73 1.70
N SER A 66 -2.77 7.86 0.69
CA SER A 66 -2.30 6.50 0.89
C SER A 66 -1.52 5.97 -0.31
N ILE A 67 -0.72 4.94 -0.04
CA ILE A 67 0.03 4.18 -1.02
C ILE A 67 -0.32 2.71 -0.80
N ASP A 68 -0.92 2.08 -1.81
CA ASP A 68 -1.13 0.65 -1.81
C ASP A 68 0.05 -0.04 -2.47
N VAL A 69 0.59 -1.07 -1.83
CA VAL A 69 1.64 -1.92 -2.38
C VAL A 69 1.21 -3.38 -2.35
N TYR A 70 1.55 -4.12 -3.40
CA TYR A 70 0.94 -5.41 -3.66
C TYR A 70 1.98 -6.53 -3.72
N ASN A 71 1.60 -7.71 -3.24
CA ASN A 71 2.13 -8.96 -3.78
C ASN A 71 1.49 -9.22 -5.16
N PRO A 72 2.05 -10.13 -5.98
CA PRO A 72 1.53 -10.39 -7.31
C PRO A 72 0.03 -10.72 -7.28
N THR A 73 -0.76 -9.97 -8.04
CA THR A 73 -2.21 -10.17 -8.10
C THR A 73 -2.61 -10.96 -9.34
N ARG A 74 -3.82 -11.53 -9.31
CA ARG A 74 -4.40 -12.21 -10.50
C ARG A 74 -4.61 -11.24 -11.67
N ASP A 75 -4.74 -9.95 -11.40
CA ASP A 75 -4.98 -8.90 -12.39
C ASP A 75 -3.68 -8.35 -13.01
N GLY A 76 -2.55 -9.03 -12.78
CA GLY A 76 -1.26 -8.72 -13.40
C GLY A 76 -0.49 -7.58 -12.73
N ILE A 77 -0.85 -7.20 -11.50
CA ILE A 77 -0.02 -6.29 -10.69
C ILE A 77 1.18 -7.09 -10.18
N ALA A 78 2.38 -6.58 -10.40
CA ALA A 78 3.63 -7.20 -9.95
C ALA A 78 3.82 -7.06 -8.43
N ARG A 79 4.82 -7.75 -7.89
CA ARG A 79 5.25 -7.53 -6.51
C ARG A 79 5.90 -6.15 -6.38
N PHE A 80 5.54 -5.42 -5.33
CA PHE A 80 6.25 -4.20 -4.95
C PHE A 80 7.72 -4.49 -4.57
N PRO A 81 8.72 -3.86 -5.22
CA PRO A 81 10.12 -4.16 -5.00
C PRO A 81 10.76 -3.36 -3.86
N GLY A 82 10.09 -2.31 -3.38
CA GLY A 82 10.63 -1.39 -2.38
C GLY A 82 10.51 -1.89 -0.93
N PRO A 83 11.15 -1.20 0.01
CA PRO A 83 11.00 -1.47 1.44
C PRO A 83 9.61 -1.08 1.93
N LEU A 84 9.08 -1.83 2.92
CA LEU A 84 7.90 -1.39 3.68
C LEU A 84 8.33 -0.70 4.98
N PRO A 85 7.48 0.19 5.53
CA PRO A 85 7.69 0.76 6.85
C PRO A 85 7.81 -0.29 7.96
N HIS A 86 8.43 0.10 9.07
CA HIS A 86 8.54 -0.71 10.30
C HIS A 86 9.24 -2.07 10.12
N GLY A 87 10.08 -2.21 9.10
CA GLY A 87 10.84 -3.43 8.82
C GLY A 87 10.00 -4.58 8.24
N LEU A 88 8.76 -4.30 7.83
CA LEU A 88 7.93 -5.31 7.17
C LEU A 88 8.48 -5.67 5.79
N THR A 89 8.14 -6.87 5.31
CA THR A 89 8.35 -7.26 3.91
C THR A 89 7.13 -8.02 3.40
N LEU A 90 6.86 -7.97 2.09
CA LEU A 90 5.75 -8.70 1.49
C LEU A 90 5.90 -10.23 1.54
N ASN A 91 7.03 -10.77 2.00
CA ASN A 91 7.22 -12.21 2.20
C ASN A 91 6.75 -12.69 3.59
N MET A 92 6.37 -11.78 4.47
CA MET A 92 5.90 -12.10 5.81
C MET A 92 4.51 -12.74 5.78
N CYS A 93 4.22 -13.55 6.80
CA CYS A 93 2.88 -14.04 7.10
C CYS A 93 2.24 -13.30 8.29
N ALA A 94 0.97 -13.59 8.57
CA ALA A 94 0.22 -12.98 9.66
C ALA A 94 0.96 -13.05 11.02
N ALA A 95 1.53 -14.20 11.36
CA ALA A 95 2.31 -14.36 12.59
C ALA A 95 3.58 -13.48 12.62
N ASP A 96 4.28 -13.34 11.49
CA ASP A 96 5.48 -12.50 11.42
C ASP A 96 5.12 -11.02 11.61
N VAL A 97 4.00 -10.56 11.03
CA VAL A 97 3.52 -9.18 11.17
C VAL A 97 3.18 -8.86 12.63
N VAL A 98 2.39 -9.73 13.28
CA VAL A 98 2.03 -9.54 14.71
C VAL A 98 3.26 -9.69 15.61
N GLY A 99 4.17 -10.62 15.31
CA GLY A 99 5.42 -10.78 16.04
C GLY A 99 6.34 -9.55 15.94
N ALA A 100 6.34 -8.86 14.81
CA ALA A 100 7.14 -7.66 14.59
C ALA A 100 6.51 -6.39 15.17
N LEU A 101 5.18 -6.22 15.09
CA LEU A 101 4.49 -4.97 15.41
C LEU A 101 3.70 -4.98 16.72
N GLY A 102 3.45 -6.17 17.28
CA GLY A 102 2.51 -6.38 18.39
C GLY A 102 1.08 -6.60 17.92
N GLU A 103 0.13 -6.51 18.85
CA GLU A 103 -1.29 -6.63 18.53
C GLU A 103 -1.79 -5.41 17.75
N PRO A 104 -2.62 -5.61 16.70
CA PRO A 104 -3.20 -4.51 15.93
C PRO A 104 -4.37 -3.84 16.66
N GLU A 105 -4.57 -2.56 16.42
CA GLU A 105 -5.70 -1.78 16.94
C GLU A 105 -7.04 -2.22 16.32
N ARG A 106 -7.02 -2.62 15.04
CA ARG A 106 -8.21 -3.11 14.34
C ARG A 106 -7.89 -4.37 13.55
N LYS A 107 -8.89 -5.23 13.41
CA LYS A 107 -8.84 -6.43 12.57
C LYS A 107 -10.23 -6.76 12.04
N GLY A 108 -10.30 -7.45 10.92
CA GLY A 108 -11.56 -7.87 10.34
C GLY A 108 -11.42 -8.89 9.21
N GLY A 109 -12.55 -9.28 8.66
CA GLY A 109 -12.62 -10.44 7.76
C GLY A 109 -12.77 -11.75 8.54
N GLY A 110 -12.50 -12.87 7.87
CA GLY A 110 -12.80 -14.21 8.36
C GLY A 110 -13.97 -14.85 7.59
N GLY A 111 -13.93 -16.17 7.42
CA GLY A 111 -14.95 -16.93 6.72
C GLY A 111 -14.92 -16.68 5.21
N SER A 112 -15.77 -15.79 4.71
CA SER A 112 -15.88 -15.45 3.28
C SER A 112 -15.05 -14.24 2.84
N THR A 113 -14.51 -13.46 3.78
CA THR A 113 -13.72 -12.25 3.50
C THR A 113 -12.29 -12.45 3.96
N ARG A 114 -11.33 -11.95 3.17
CA ARG A 114 -9.90 -11.99 3.53
C ARG A 114 -9.66 -11.32 4.88
N CYS A 115 -8.84 -11.96 5.69
CA CYS A 115 -8.42 -11.41 6.96
C CYS A 115 -7.54 -10.18 6.73
N TRP A 116 -7.71 -9.17 7.57
CA TRP A 116 -6.88 -7.97 7.55
C TRP A 116 -6.69 -7.44 8.96
N VAL A 117 -5.60 -6.70 9.14
CA VAL A 117 -5.25 -5.99 10.38
C VAL A 117 -4.85 -4.57 10.05
N GLU A 118 -5.03 -3.66 10.99
CA GLU A 118 -4.68 -2.25 10.83
C GLU A 118 -4.00 -1.73 12.08
N TYR A 119 -2.84 -1.10 11.87
CA TYR A 119 -2.05 -0.42 12.89
C TYR A 119 -2.15 1.09 12.67
N VAL A 120 -3.23 1.68 13.18
CA VAL A 120 -3.61 3.09 12.92
C VAL A 120 -2.52 4.05 13.38
N ALA A 121 -1.94 3.83 14.57
CA ALA A 121 -0.87 4.67 15.10
C ALA A 121 0.43 4.55 14.27
N ARG A 122 0.54 3.53 13.41
CA ARG A 122 1.68 3.25 12.54
C ARG A 122 1.43 3.55 11.06
N GLY A 123 0.21 3.95 10.70
CA GLY A 123 -0.16 4.25 9.32
C GLY A 123 -0.19 3.03 8.40
N LEU A 124 -0.65 1.86 8.91
CA LEU A 124 -0.63 0.61 8.16
C LEU A 124 -1.99 -0.11 8.15
N HIS A 125 -2.40 -0.59 6.99
CA HIS A 125 -3.42 -1.63 6.82
C HIS A 125 -2.80 -2.79 6.05
N VAL A 126 -2.92 -4.02 6.56
CA VAL A 126 -2.36 -5.23 5.96
C VAL A 126 -3.48 -6.17 5.60
N ASN A 127 -3.62 -6.49 4.31
CA ASN A 127 -4.54 -7.51 3.82
C ASN A 127 -3.81 -8.84 3.66
N PHE A 128 -4.35 -9.92 4.22
CA PHE A 128 -3.81 -11.26 4.05
C PHE A 128 -4.48 -12.01 2.89
N GLU A 129 -3.82 -13.04 2.37
CA GLU A 129 -4.34 -13.87 1.27
C GLU A 129 -5.51 -14.77 1.69
N GLY A 130 -5.53 -15.20 2.96
CA GLY A 130 -6.49 -16.17 3.51
C GLY A 130 -7.66 -15.54 4.26
N THR A 131 -8.62 -16.40 4.63
CA THR A 131 -9.86 -16.04 5.33
C THR A 131 -10.02 -16.76 6.69
N ASN A 132 -8.98 -17.46 7.15
CA ASN A 132 -9.04 -18.26 8.37
C ASN A 132 -8.10 -17.67 9.44
N TRP A 133 -8.66 -17.20 10.55
CA TRP A 133 -7.88 -16.63 11.67
C TRP A 133 -6.98 -17.65 12.37
N ASP A 134 -7.31 -18.94 12.27
CA ASP A 134 -6.47 -20.00 12.85
C ASP A 134 -5.25 -20.32 11.96
N ASP A 135 -5.20 -19.79 10.73
CA ASP A 135 -4.04 -19.90 9.84
C ASP A 135 -3.06 -18.75 10.07
N ALA A 136 -2.13 -18.96 11.01
CA ALA A 136 -1.06 -18.03 11.31
C ALA A 136 -0.09 -17.79 10.13
N ARG A 137 -0.15 -18.62 9.07
CA ARG A 137 0.77 -18.60 7.92
C ARG A 137 0.18 -17.89 6.70
N MET A 138 -1.00 -17.29 6.81
CA MET A 138 -1.55 -16.46 5.73
C MET A 138 -0.54 -15.40 5.28
N GLY A 139 -0.15 -15.45 4.00
CA GLY A 139 0.75 -14.46 3.41
C GLY A 139 0.08 -13.09 3.30
N ILE A 140 0.90 -12.04 3.21
CA ILE A 140 0.42 -10.69 2.88
C ILE A 140 -0.02 -10.66 1.41
N SER A 141 -1.21 -10.16 1.12
CA SER A 141 -1.68 -9.90 -0.26
C SER A 141 -1.39 -8.45 -0.69
N SER A 142 -1.59 -7.50 0.21
CA SER A 142 -1.25 -6.09 0.01
C SER A 142 -1.06 -5.38 1.34
N VAL A 143 -0.38 -4.24 1.28
CA VAL A 143 -0.26 -3.29 2.40
C VAL A 143 -0.69 -1.92 1.89
N THR A 144 -1.54 -1.24 2.63
CA THR A 144 -1.81 0.19 2.44
C THR A 144 -1.02 0.94 3.50
N VAL A 145 -0.16 1.84 3.05
CA VAL A 145 0.57 2.78 3.91
C VAL A 145 -0.14 4.12 3.84
N PHE A 146 -0.36 4.76 4.98
CA PHE A 146 -0.98 6.08 5.07
C PHE A 146 -0.29 6.92 6.14
N GLU A 147 -0.56 8.22 6.14
CA GLU A 147 -0.04 9.15 7.13
C GLU A 147 -0.52 8.75 8.53
N ALA A 148 0.41 8.38 9.42
CA ALA A 148 0.08 7.92 10.76
C ALA A 148 -0.69 8.99 11.54
N GLY A 149 -1.78 8.58 12.22
CA GLY A 149 -2.64 9.52 12.94
C GLY A 149 -3.56 10.37 12.06
N ALA A 150 -3.57 10.19 10.74
CA ALA A 150 -4.66 10.66 9.89
C ALA A 150 -5.91 9.82 10.21
N THR A 151 -6.70 10.27 11.19
CA THR A 151 -8.03 9.71 11.43
C THR A 151 -8.92 10.04 10.24
N GLY A 152 -9.44 9.00 9.58
CA GLY A 152 -10.52 9.12 8.61
C GLY A 152 -11.83 9.61 9.24
#